data_AF-A0A1Q7E0A6-F1
#
_entry.id   AF-A0A1Q7E0A6-F1
#
_cell.length_a   1.000
_cell.length_b   1.000
_cell.length_c   1.000
_cell.angle_alpha   90.00
_cell.angle_beta   90.00
_cell.angle_gamma   90.00
#
_symmetry.space_group_name_H-M   'P 1'
#
loop_
_entity.id
_entity.type
_entity.pdbx_description
1 polymer ?
#
loop_
_entity_poly.entity_id
_entity_poly.type
_entity_poly.pdbx_seq_one_letter_code
_entity_poly.pdbx_strand_id
1 'polypeptide(L)'
;MCSLFANTSAAQDRRHPRWEIPGFDFRADGVWRTQARAVRAKRAQLRAAGRFSELNVRVAPVAPMGQVSGPQPSPTVISGVLKVPAILFRFKDSPVPTFVAANYDDVLFGATPAGAAAGRPYTYRSLYSQMSNGAFDIQVTSYGYATLDSNEVYYTGGTNPDCVAANPYGSSNCNGLFDAIAIGRMQSALTQAIAKLDAQIDFSQYPASSRWCSSCMKRWGGSAVRRARRRTICGRIVSRCRRI
;
A
#
# COMPACT_ATOMS: atom_id res chain seq x y z
N MET A 1 -11.78 13.72 52.64
CA MET A 1 -10.97 13.00 51.63
C MET A 1 -11.92 12.25 50.71
N CYS A 2 -12.17 12.76 49.49
CA CYS A 2 -12.99 12.07 48.49
C CYS A 2 -12.10 11.69 47.30
N SER A 3 -11.81 10.40 47.18
CA SER A 3 -11.12 9.82 46.02
C SER A 3 -12.11 9.64 44.88
N LEU A 4 -11.97 10.45 43.82
CA LEU A 4 -12.66 10.23 42.56
C LEU A 4 -11.95 9.12 41.80
N PHE A 5 -12.52 7.91 41.81
CA PHE A 5 -12.12 6.85 40.89
C PHE A 5 -12.51 7.27 39.47
N ALA A 6 -11.52 7.41 38.60
CA ALA A 6 -11.76 7.60 37.17
C ALA A 6 -12.38 6.31 36.60
N ASN A 7 -13.69 6.31 36.40
CA ASN A 7 -14.36 5.30 35.58
C ASN A 7 -13.94 5.49 34.13
N THR A 8 -12.83 4.87 33.74
CA THR A 8 -12.55 4.60 32.32
C THR A 8 -13.63 3.66 31.80
N SER A 9 -14.62 4.22 31.11
CA SER A 9 -15.64 3.46 30.41
C SER A 9 -14.98 2.47 29.45
N ALA A 10 -15.22 1.18 29.66
CA ALA A 10 -14.83 0.04 28.81
C ALA A 10 -15.54 0.03 27.43
N ALA A 11 -15.98 1.19 26.94
CA ALA A 11 -16.83 1.32 25.75
C ALA A 11 -16.06 1.27 24.42
N GLN A 12 -14.73 1.13 24.43
CA GLN A 12 -13.90 1.08 23.22
C GLN A 12 -13.41 -0.33 22.82
N ASP A 13 -13.75 -1.38 23.58
CA ASP A 13 -13.26 -2.74 23.31
C ASP A 13 -14.39 -3.72 22.99
N ARG A 14 -15.35 -3.30 22.14
CA ARG A 14 -16.16 -4.28 21.42
C ARG A 14 -15.19 -4.99 20.48
N ARG A 15 -14.86 -6.26 20.76
CA ARG A 15 -14.15 -7.14 19.82
C ARG A 15 -14.90 -7.07 18.49
N HIS A 16 -14.37 -6.29 17.56
CA HIS A 16 -14.92 -6.22 16.22
C HIS A 16 -14.83 -7.64 15.65
N PRO A 17 -15.88 -8.15 14.97
CA PRO A 17 -15.73 -9.37 14.20
C PRO A 17 -14.49 -9.20 13.31
N ARG A 18 -13.67 -10.25 13.18
CA ARG A 18 -12.45 -10.16 12.38
C ARG A 18 -12.86 -10.02 10.92
N TRP A 19 -12.98 -8.78 10.45
CA TRP A 19 -13.35 -8.45 9.07
C TRP A 19 -12.28 -8.87 8.06
N GLU A 20 -11.04 -9.05 8.53
CA GLU A 20 -9.88 -9.34 7.70
C GLU A 20 -9.59 -10.83 7.64
N ILE A 21 -9.37 -11.35 6.42
CA ILE A 21 -8.96 -12.73 6.20
C ILE A 21 -7.63 -12.98 6.91
N PRO A 22 -7.50 -14.04 7.73
CA PRO A 22 -6.26 -14.37 8.42
C PRO A 22 -5.06 -14.48 7.45
N GLY A 23 -3.95 -13.80 7.77
CA GLY A 23 -2.76 -13.78 6.92
C GLY A 23 -2.77 -12.71 5.81
N PHE A 24 -3.90 -12.04 5.58
CA PHE A 24 -4.05 -10.95 4.60
C PHE A 24 -4.23 -9.56 5.22
N ASP A 25 -4.16 -9.46 6.56
CA ASP A 25 -4.10 -8.15 7.21
C ASP A 25 -2.86 -7.36 6.71
N PHE A 26 -3.02 -6.05 6.61
CA PHE A 26 -1.91 -5.14 6.37
C PHE A 26 -0.82 -5.39 7.40
N ARG A 27 0.40 -5.65 6.93
CA ARG A 27 1.53 -5.92 7.81
C ARG A 27 1.73 -4.77 8.81
N ALA A 28 2.18 -5.07 10.03
CA ALA A 28 2.46 -4.06 11.05
C ALA A 28 3.48 -3.00 10.58
N ASP A 29 4.36 -3.36 9.65
CA ASP A 29 5.36 -2.50 9.01
C ASP A 29 4.85 -1.82 7.71
N GLY A 30 3.56 -1.99 7.37
CA GLY A 30 2.93 -1.32 6.24
C GLY A 30 3.04 0.19 6.36
N VAL A 31 3.22 0.88 5.21
CA VAL A 31 3.60 2.30 5.10
C VAL A 31 2.87 3.19 6.11
N TRP A 32 1.53 3.17 6.08
CA TRP A 32 0.68 3.95 6.96
C TRP A 32 0.78 3.52 8.44
N ARG A 33 0.88 2.21 8.74
CA ARG A 33 0.92 1.70 10.12
C ARG A 33 2.19 2.11 10.84
N THR A 34 3.31 2.26 10.14
CA THR A 34 4.56 2.77 10.74
C THR A 34 4.44 4.24 11.13
N GLN A 35 3.91 5.09 10.24
CA GLN A 35 3.70 6.51 10.52
C GLN A 35 2.62 6.74 11.59
N ALA A 36 1.51 6.02 11.52
CA ALA A 36 0.43 6.10 12.51
C ALA A 36 0.91 5.72 13.92
N ARG A 37 1.79 4.72 14.04
CA ARG A 37 2.41 4.35 15.33
C ARG A 37 3.30 5.47 15.87
N ALA A 38 4.12 6.10 15.02
CA ALA A 38 4.94 7.24 15.43
C ALA A 38 4.08 8.41 15.92
N VAL A 39 3.00 8.71 15.20
CA VAL A 39 2.01 9.73 15.59
C VAL A 39 1.36 9.41 16.94
N ARG A 40 0.89 8.17 17.13
CA ARG A 40 0.28 7.72 18.38
C ARG A 40 1.24 7.86 19.56
N ALA A 41 2.51 7.46 19.38
CA ALA A 41 3.53 7.54 20.41
C ALA A 41 3.80 8.99 20.84
N LYS A 42 3.96 9.90 19.88
CA LYS A 42 4.18 11.32 20.21
C LYS A 42 2.97 11.97 20.87
N ARG A 43 1.76 11.70 20.37
CA ARG A 43 0.54 12.23 21.00
C ARG A 43 0.39 11.75 22.43
N ALA A 44 0.80 10.51 22.74
CA ALA A 44 0.85 10.03 24.12
C ALA A 44 1.84 10.83 24.97
N GLN A 45 3.04 11.11 24.47
CA GLN A 45 4.04 11.94 25.17
C GLN A 45 3.53 13.36 25.43
N LEU A 46 2.93 14.01 24.43
CA LEU A 46 2.40 15.37 24.58
C LEU A 46 1.22 15.44 25.57
N ARG A 47 0.34 14.44 25.56
CA ARG A 47 -0.74 14.33 26.57
C ARG A 47 -0.16 14.18 27.97
N ALA A 48 0.85 13.32 28.16
CA ALA A 48 1.50 13.12 29.44
C ALA A 48 2.20 14.40 29.95
N ALA A 49 2.72 15.23 29.04
CA ALA A 49 3.34 16.50 29.36
C ALA A 49 2.36 17.68 29.49
N GLY A 50 1.04 17.46 29.37
CA GLY A 50 0.03 18.54 29.41
C GLY A 50 0.08 19.50 28.21
N ARG A 51 0.80 19.16 27.13
CA ARG A 51 1.03 20.01 25.96
C ARG A 51 -0.08 19.82 24.92
N PHE A 52 -1.32 20.18 25.29
CA PHE A 52 -2.50 19.93 24.47
C PHE A 52 -2.55 20.75 23.17
N SER A 53 -2.04 21.98 23.20
CA SER A 53 -1.96 22.86 22.03
C SER A 53 -1.15 22.26 20.88
N GLU A 54 -0.25 21.32 21.18
CA GLU A 54 0.65 20.70 20.21
C GLU A 54 0.13 19.40 19.59
N LEU A 55 -0.99 18.86 20.10
CA LEU A 55 -1.50 17.54 19.72
C LEU A 55 -1.91 17.40 18.25
N ASN A 56 -2.17 18.51 17.57
CA ASN A 56 -2.59 18.54 16.17
C ASN A 56 -1.85 19.64 15.36
N VAL A 57 -0.70 20.12 15.83
CA VAL A 57 0.08 21.13 15.10
C VAL A 57 0.49 20.55 13.76
N ARG A 58 -0.01 21.17 12.69
CA ARG A 58 0.38 20.85 11.33
C ARG A 58 1.79 21.38 11.11
N VAL A 59 2.61 20.58 10.46
CA VAL A 59 3.78 21.12 9.76
C VAL A 59 3.43 21.15 8.30
N ALA A 60 3.81 22.22 7.61
CA ALA A 60 3.57 22.40 6.19
C ALA A 60 3.98 21.12 5.42
N PRO A 61 3.30 20.76 4.32
CA PRO A 61 3.65 19.58 3.54
C PRO A 61 5.02 19.80 2.87
N VAL A 62 6.11 19.32 3.48
CA VAL A 62 7.48 19.61 2.98
C VAL A 62 8.02 18.52 2.03
N ALA A 63 7.44 17.33 1.94
CA ALA A 63 7.99 16.30 1.05
C ALA A 63 7.01 15.15 0.74
N PRO A 64 7.23 14.39 -0.35
CA PRO A 64 6.64 13.07 -0.53
C PRO A 64 6.99 12.18 0.67
N MET A 65 6.00 11.48 1.23
CA MET A 65 6.09 10.62 2.41
C MET A 65 7.01 9.38 2.26
N GLY A 66 7.78 9.31 1.18
CA GLY A 66 8.68 8.22 0.83
C GLY A 66 10.13 8.58 0.63
N GLN A 67 10.45 9.88 0.60
CA GLN A 67 11.80 10.37 0.35
C GLN A 67 12.49 10.87 1.62
N VAL A 68 11.79 10.88 2.76
CA VAL A 68 12.35 11.31 4.04
C VAL A 68 12.97 10.10 4.75
N SER A 69 14.23 9.82 4.41
CA SER A 69 15.10 9.01 5.28
C SER A 69 15.56 9.91 6.43
N GLY A 70 14.73 10.06 7.46
CA GLY A 70 15.01 10.93 8.60
C GLY A 70 13.77 11.20 9.47
N PRO A 71 13.93 11.80 10.65
CA PRO A 71 12.82 12.16 11.54
C PRO A 71 11.79 13.04 10.79
N GLN A 72 10.54 12.61 10.74
CA GLN A 72 9.49 13.38 10.07
C GLN A 72 9.29 14.76 10.72
N PRO A 73 8.99 15.84 9.95
CA PRO A 73 8.92 17.19 10.50
C PRO A 73 7.71 17.47 11.41
N SER A 74 6.62 16.68 11.37
CA SER A 74 5.56 16.75 12.39
C SER A 74 5.22 15.38 12.96
N PRO A 75 5.42 15.14 14.26
CA PRO A 75 5.18 13.85 14.88
C PRO A 75 3.74 13.65 15.37
N THR A 76 2.76 14.53 15.08
CA THR A 76 1.42 14.47 15.69
C THR A 76 0.25 14.27 14.72
N VAL A 77 0.50 14.42 13.42
CA VAL A 77 -0.45 14.18 12.34
C VAL A 77 0.27 13.53 11.16
N ILE A 78 -0.42 12.66 10.42
CA ILE A 78 0.11 12.17 9.14
C ILE A 78 -0.07 13.28 8.11
N SER A 79 1.01 13.64 7.44
CA SER A 79 1.02 14.76 6.51
C SER A 79 1.98 14.52 5.33
N GLY A 80 1.73 15.26 4.24
CA GLY A 80 2.51 15.19 3.00
C GLY A 80 1.81 14.38 1.91
N VAL A 81 2.58 14.01 0.88
CA VAL A 81 2.06 13.34 -0.32
C VAL A 81 2.47 11.87 -0.34
N LEU A 82 1.51 10.95 -0.35
CA LEU A 82 1.75 9.53 -0.60
C LEU A 82 1.74 9.25 -2.09
N LYS A 83 2.88 8.89 -2.67
CA LYS A 83 2.92 8.36 -4.04
C LYS A 83 2.74 6.84 -4.02
N VAL A 84 1.82 6.30 -4.83
CA VAL A 84 1.60 4.84 -4.96
C VAL A 84 1.50 4.45 -6.44
N PRO A 85 2.17 3.39 -6.90
CA PRO A 85 1.88 2.84 -8.22
C PRO A 85 0.68 1.88 -8.11
N ALA A 86 -0.34 2.08 -8.93
CA ALA A 86 -1.40 1.09 -9.12
C ALA A 86 -1.06 0.25 -10.36
N ILE A 87 -0.88 -1.06 -10.17
CA ILE A 87 -0.51 -1.98 -11.26
C ILE A 87 -1.76 -2.75 -11.68
N LEU A 88 -2.23 -2.48 -12.89
CA LEU A 88 -3.31 -3.27 -13.49
C LEU A 88 -2.69 -4.48 -14.20
N PHE A 89 -3.25 -5.65 -13.99
CA PHE A 89 -2.88 -6.85 -14.72
C PHE A 89 -4.12 -7.66 -15.07
N ARG A 90 -3.98 -8.50 -16.08
CA ARG A 90 -5.05 -9.38 -16.56
C ARG A 90 -4.51 -10.78 -16.77
N PHE A 91 -5.38 -11.78 -16.61
CA PHE A 91 -5.02 -13.14 -16.97
C PHE A 91 -4.93 -13.29 -18.50
N LYS A 92 -4.24 -14.34 -18.94
CA LYS A 92 -4.06 -14.62 -20.37
C LYS A 92 -5.39 -14.80 -21.10
N ASP A 93 -6.33 -15.48 -20.46
CA ASP A 93 -7.67 -15.79 -20.94
C ASP A 93 -8.74 -14.76 -20.57
N SER A 94 -8.35 -13.65 -19.91
CA SER A 94 -9.32 -12.59 -19.61
C SER A 94 -9.86 -11.96 -20.90
N PRO A 95 -11.12 -11.50 -20.92
CA PRO A 95 -11.63 -10.70 -22.02
C PRO A 95 -10.87 -9.37 -22.15
N VAL A 96 -11.07 -8.67 -23.26
CA VAL A 96 -10.54 -7.31 -23.44
C VAL A 96 -11.08 -6.41 -22.32
N PRO A 97 -10.23 -5.66 -21.60
CA PRO A 97 -10.68 -4.81 -20.51
C PRO A 97 -11.58 -3.69 -21.06
N THR A 98 -12.75 -3.54 -20.44
CA THR A 98 -13.72 -2.48 -20.77
C THR A 98 -13.22 -1.10 -20.37
N PHE A 99 -12.37 -1.02 -19.34
CA PHE A 99 -11.85 0.22 -18.78
C PHE A 99 -10.34 0.30 -19.02
N VAL A 100 -9.83 1.51 -19.23
CA VAL A 100 -8.38 1.78 -19.31
C VAL A 100 -7.87 2.35 -17.99
N ALA A 101 -6.54 2.38 -17.80
CA ALA A 101 -5.89 2.89 -16.60
C ALA A 101 -6.41 4.29 -16.17
N ALA A 102 -6.61 5.19 -17.13
CA ALA A 102 -7.14 6.53 -16.88
C ALA A 102 -8.54 6.54 -16.24
N ASN A 103 -9.40 5.55 -16.51
CA ASN A 103 -10.71 5.47 -15.85
C ASN A 103 -10.57 5.19 -14.35
N TYR A 104 -9.58 4.40 -13.95
CA TYR A 104 -9.29 4.16 -12.53
C TYR A 104 -8.72 5.42 -11.87
N ASP A 105 -7.87 6.16 -12.59
CA ASP A 105 -7.33 7.44 -12.12
C ASP A 105 -8.45 8.46 -11.87
N ASP A 106 -9.42 8.59 -12.78
CA ASP A 106 -10.59 9.47 -12.60
C ASP A 106 -11.41 9.11 -11.35
N VAL A 107 -11.75 7.82 -11.21
CA VAL A 107 -12.67 7.34 -10.16
C VAL A 107 -12.03 7.34 -8.78
N LEU A 108 -10.75 6.95 -8.70
CA LEU A 108 -10.08 6.74 -7.42
C LEU A 108 -9.15 7.91 -7.07
N PHE A 109 -8.43 8.47 -8.03
CA PHE A 109 -7.21 9.26 -7.75
C PHE A 109 -7.29 10.72 -8.23
N GLY A 110 -8.39 11.13 -8.87
CA GLY A 110 -8.66 12.51 -9.22
C GLY A 110 -8.75 13.43 -7.99
N ALA A 111 -8.20 14.64 -8.06
CA ALA A 111 -8.31 15.62 -6.98
C ALA A 111 -9.77 16.10 -6.77
N THR A 112 -10.54 16.09 -7.85
CA THR A 112 -11.98 16.35 -7.89
C THR A 112 -12.66 15.29 -8.75
N PRO A 113 -13.89 14.84 -8.41
CA PRO A 113 -14.63 13.89 -9.24
C PRO A 113 -14.90 14.47 -10.64
N ALA A 114 -14.25 13.92 -11.66
CA ALA A 114 -14.38 14.31 -13.07
C ALA A 114 -14.32 13.07 -13.97
N GLY A 115 -14.58 13.23 -15.27
CA GLY A 115 -14.52 12.12 -16.23
C GLY A 115 -15.44 10.97 -15.81
N ALA A 116 -14.88 9.76 -15.68
CA ALA A 116 -15.62 8.58 -15.22
C ALA A 116 -16.21 8.70 -13.80
N ALA A 117 -15.79 9.69 -13.01
CA ALA A 117 -16.26 9.97 -11.67
C ALA A 117 -17.27 11.13 -11.59
N ALA A 118 -17.67 11.73 -12.72
CA ALA A 118 -18.58 12.87 -12.73
C ALA A 118 -19.89 12.56 -11.96
N GLY A 119 -20.34 13.51 -11.13
CA GLY A 119 -21.53 13.36 -10.29
C GLY A 119 -21.31 12.63 -8.95
N ARG A 120 -20.12 12.09 -8.70
CA ARG A 120 -19.77 11.54 -7.38
C ARG A 120 -19.37 12.65 -6.41
N PRO A 121 -19.63 12.49 -5.10
CA PRO A 121 -19.23 13.49 -4.10
C PRO A 121 -17.72 13.50 -3.84
N TYR A 122 -17.07 12.32 -3.88
CA TYR A 122 -15.65 12.17 -3.61
C TYR A 122 -15.01 11.08 -4.49
N THR A 123 -13.71 11.26 -4.76
CA THR A 123 -12.79 10.19 -5.15
C THR A 123 -12.10 9.67 -3.88
N TYR A 124 -11.35 8.56 -3.98
CA TYR A 124 -10.54 8.09 -2.86
C TYR A 124 -9.53 9.15 -2.41
N ARG A 125 -8.85 9.83 -3.35
CA ARG A 125 -7.94 10.93 -3.04
C ARG A 125 -8.64 12.11 -2.35
N SER A 126 -9.77 12.59 -2.90
CA SER A 126 -10.43 13.79 -2.36
C SER A 126 -11.06 13.54 -0.99
N LEU A 127 -11.53 12.32 -0.73
CA LEU A 127 -11.99 11.89 0.60
C LEU A 127 -10.87 12.00 1.64
N TYR A 128 -9.70 11.41 1.37
CA TYR A 128 -8.57 11.46 2.33
C TYR A 128 -8.00 12.87 2.49
N SER A 129 -7.97 13.66 1.42
CA SER A 129 -7.58 15.07 1.48
C SER A 129 -8.53 15.85 2.38
N GLN A 130 -9.85 15.68 2.24
CA GLN A 130 -10.81 16.37 3.09
C GLN A 130 -10.79 15.88 4.54
N MET A 131 -10.73 14.58 4.78
CA MET A 131 -10.65 14.01 6.14
C MET A 131 -9.40 14.46 6.90
N SER A 132 -8.31 14.71 6.18
CA SER A 132 -7.08 15.29 6.75
C SER A 132 -7.08 16.82 6.77
N ASN A 133 -8.14 17.46 6.28
CA ASN A 133 -8.26 18.89 6.07
C ASN A 133 -7.04 19.46 5.31
N GLY A 134 -6.66 18.78 4.23
CA GLY A 134 -5.56 19.11 3.34
C GLY A 134 -4.16 18.78 3.86
N ALA A 135 -4.02 18.18 5.04
CA ALA A 135 -2.71 17.82 5.58
C ALA A 135 -2.06 16.67 4.81
N PHE A 136 -2.86 15.81 4.20
CA PHE A 136 -2.44 14.58 3.57
C PHE A 136 -3.06 14.43 2.19
N ASP A 137 -2.23 14.08 1.21
CA ASP A 137 -2.66 13.84 -0.17
C ASP A 137 -2.17 12.46 -0.64
N ILE A 138 -2.96 11.82 -1.49
CA ILE A 138 -2.60 10.53 -2.11
C ILE A 138 -2.52 10.75 -3.61
N GLN A 139 -1.34 10.51 -4.17
CA GLN A 139 -1.09 10.57 -5.60
C GLN A 139 -0.81 9.16 -6.10
N VAL A 140 -1.74 8.63 -6.88
CA VAL A 140 -1.58 7.32 -7.49
C VAL A 140 -1.51 7.50 -8.99
N THR A 141 -0.68 6.66 -9.63
CA THR A 141 -0.62 6.54 -11.08
C THR A 141 -0.91 5.10 -11.43
N SER A 142 -1.94 4.89 -12.26
CA SER A 142 -2.28 3.56 -12.75
C SER A 142 -1.45 3.21 -13.98
N TYR A 143 -0.79 2.06 -13.92
CA TYR A 143 -0.06 1.47 -15.04
C TYR A 143 -0.88 0.33 -15.64
N GLY A 144 -0.88 0.29 -16.98
CA GLY A 144 -1.83 -0.48 -17.77
C GLY A 144 -1.71 -2.00 -17.63
N TYR A 145 -2.66 -2.69 -18.26
CA TYR A 145 -2.87 -4.14 -18.14
C TYR A 145 -1.70 -4.97 -18.64
N ALA A 146 -0.80 -5.33 -17.73
CA ALA A 146 0.15 -6.39 -17.98
C ALA A 146 -0.60 -7.72 -18.16
N THR A 147 -0.52 -8.31 -19.35
CA THR A 147 -1.05 -9.65 -19.58
C THR A 147 -0.12 -10.69 -18.96
N LEU A 148 -0.65 -11.43 -18.00
CA LEU A 148 0.02 -12.52 -17.32
C LEU A 148 0.24 -13.71 -18.26
N ASP A 149 1.18 -14.59 -17.89
CA ASP A 149 1.62 -15.69 -18.78
C ASP A 149 0.65 -16.88 -18.79
N SER A 150 -0.22 -16.97 -17.78
CA SER A 150 -1.18 -18.06 -17.59
C SER A 150 -2.62 -17.59 -17.45
N ASN A 151 -3.54 -18.55 -17.55
CA ASN A 151 -4.97 -18.35 -17.37
C ASN A 151 -5.35 -18.11 -15.90
N GLU A 152 -6.54 -17.56 -15.65
CA GLU A 152 -7.04 -17.24 -14.31
C GLU A 152 -6.90 -18.42 -13.35
N VAL A 153 -7.39 -19.60 -13.75
CA VAL A 153 -7.43 -20.82 -12.93
C VAL A 153 -6.03 -21.21 -12.41
N TYR A 154 -4.98 -20.93 -13.17
CA TYR A 154 -3.61 -21.16 -12.70
C TYR A 154 -3.31 -20.31 -11.47
N TYR A 155 -3.64 -19.02 -11.48
CA TYR A 155 -3.30 -18.10 -10.39
C TYR A 155 -4.29 -18.17 -9.23
N THR A 156 -5.59 -18.31 -9.49
CA THR A 156 -6.64 -18.23 -8.47
C THR A 156 -6.97 -19.57 -7.82
N GLY A 157 -6.48 -20.68 -8.37
CA GLY A 157 -6.56 -22.01 -7.75
C GLY A 157 -7.81 -22.83 -8.12
N GLY A 158 -8.75 -22.28 -8.88
CA GLY A 158 -9.97 -23.00 -9.29
C GLY A 158 -10.77 -23.51 -8.10
N THR A 159 -11.11 -24.80 -8.11
CA THR A 159 -11.82 -25.49 -7.02
C THR A 159 -10.98 -26.65 -6.48
N ASN A 160 -10.81 -26.74 -5.15
CA ASN A 160 -10.19 -27.89 -4.50
C ASN A 160 -10.71 -28.08 -3.06
N PRO A 161 -10.60 -29.29 -2.47
CA PRO A 161 -11.15 -29.59 -1.15
C PRO A 161 -10.55 -28.74 -0.01
N ASP A 162 -9.25 -28.47 -0.07
CA ASP A 162 -8.55 -27.69 0.97
C ASP A 162 -9.06 -26.26 1.05
N CYS A 163 -9.31 -25.63 -0.10
CA CYS A 163 -9.80 -24.26 -0.15
C CYS A 163 -11.29 -24.18 0.13
N VAL A 164 -12.09 -25.21 -0.23
CA VAL A 164 -13.49 -25.30 0.20
C VAL A 164 -13.57 -25.33 1.73
N ALA A 165 -12.71 -26.11 2.39
CA ALA A 165 -12.64 -26.18 3.84
C ALA A 165 -12.19 -24.86 4.48
N ALA A 166 -11.30 -24.11 3.81
CA ALA A 166 -10.78 -22.83 4.30
C ALA A 166 -11.67 -21.61 3.96
N ASN A 167 -12.60 -21.72 3.01
CA ASN A 167 -13.42 -20.62 2.53
C ASN A 167 -14.62 -20.38 3.47
N PRO A 168 -14.68 -19.25 4.20
CA PRO A 168 -15.75 -18.97 5.15
C PRO A 168 -17.08 -18.56 4.48
N TYR A 169 -17.10 -18.39 3.15
CA TYR A 169 -18.26 -17.89 2.40
C TYR A 169 -19.04 -19.00 1.68
N GLY A 170 -18.74 -20.28 1.95
CA GLY A 170 -19.49 -21.42 1.42
C GLY A 170 -19.35 -21.63 -0.10
N SER A 171 -18.30 -21.08 -0.72
CA SER A 171 -18.00 -21.26 -2.14
C SER A 171 -16.88 -22.28 -2.33
N SER A 172 -16.95 -23.04 -3.42
CA SER A 172 -15.88 -23.96 -3.83
C SER A 172 -14.72 -23.28 -4.53
N ASN A 173 -14.85 -21.99 -4.88
CA ASN A 173 -13.81 -21.24 -5.57
C ASN A 173 -12.77 -20.70 -4.57
N CYS A 174 -11.50 -20.94 -4.87
CA CYS A 174 -10.38 -20.51 -4.04
C CYS A 174 -10.06 -19.01 -4.15
N ASN A 175 -10.43 -18.38 -5.26
CA ASN A 175 -10.28 -16.93 -5.55
C ASN A 175 -8.87 -16.35 -5.27
N GLY A 176 -7.83 -17.19 -5.23
CA GLY A 176 -6.48 -16.77 -4.85
C GLY A 176 -6.26 -16.46 -3.36
N LEU A 177 -7.24 -16.76 -2.49
CA LEU A 177 -7.24 -16.35 -1.08
C LEU A 177 -7.28 -17.53 -0.10
N PHE A 178 -7.88 -18.65 -0.48
CA PHE A 178 -8.15 -19.77 0.45
C PHE A 178 -7.29 -21.01 0.19
N ASP A 179 -6.30 -20.90 -0.70
CA ASP A 179 -5.32 -21.96 -1.01
C ASP A 179 -3.91 -21.39 -1.01
N ALA A 180 -2.99 -21.98 -0.24
CA ALA A 180 -1.62 -21.50 -0.11
C ALA A 180 -0.87 -21.47 -1.46
N ILE A 181 -1.15 -22.41 -2.37
CA ILE A 181 -0.54 -22.44 -3.70
C ILE A 181 -1.06 -21.26 -4.53
N ALA A 182 -2.37 -21.06 -4.58
CA ALA A 182 -2.99 -19.92 -5.25
C ALA A 182 -2.49 -18.57 -4.70
N ILE A 183 -2.32 -18.44 -3.38
CA ILE A 183 -1.72 -17.25 -2.75
C ILE A 183 -0.31 -16.98 -3.31
N GLY A 184 0.55 -18.01 -3.33
CA GLY A 184 1.91 -17.91 -3.86
C GLY A 184 1.92 -17.54 -5.35
N ARG A 185 0.96 -18.05 -6.12
CA ARG A 185 0.82 -17.72 -7.54
C ARG A 185 0.30 -16.30 -7.76
N MET A 186 -0.65 -15.81 -6.97
CA MET A 186 -1.10 -14.41 -7.02
C MET A 186 0.02 -13.42 -6.68
N GLN A 187 0.88 -13.75 -5.71
CA GLN A 187 2.10 -12.96 -5.46
C GLN A 187 3.07 -12.97 -6.65
N SER A 188 3.17 -14.12 -7.33
CA SER A 188 3.98 -14.26 -8.55
C SER A 188 3.37 -13.49 -9.73
N ALA A 189 2.03 -13.43 -9.83
CA ALA A 189 1.32 -12.63 -10.82
C ALA A 189 1.67 -11.15 -10.72
N LEU A 190 1.62 -10.58 -9.51
CA LEU A 190 2.04 -9.20 -9.28
C LEU A 190 3.50 -8.98 -9.68
N THR A 191 4.38 -9.92 -9.34
CA THR A 191 5.80 -9.85 -9.71
C THR A 191 6.00 -9.87 -11.24
N GLN A 192 5.25 -10.72 -11.94
CA GLN A 192 5.26 -10.79 -13.41
C GLN A 192 4.72 -9.51 -14.04
N ALA A 193 3.63 -8.95 -13.52
CA ALA A 193 3.06 -7.70 -14.00
C ALA A 193 4.05 -6.54 -13.86
N ILE A 194 4.69 -6.43 -12.70
CA ILE A 194 5.76 -5.45 -12.46
C ILE A 194 6.90 -5.65 -13.44
N ALA A 195 7.37 -6.88 -13.65
CA ALA A 195 8.46 -7.16 -14.59
C ALA A 195 8.12 -6.73 -16.04
N LYS A 196 6.87 -6.90 -16.46
CA LYS A 196 6.40 -6.49 -17.80
C LYS A 196 6.28 -4.96 -17.94
N LEU A 197 6.04 -4.26 -16.84
CA LEU A 197 5.87 -2.79 -16.80
C LEU A 197 7.12 -2.04 -16.34
N ASP A 198 8.20 -2.75 -15.97
CA ASP A 198 9.39 -2.19 -15.33
C ASP A 198 9.99 -1.00 -16.12
N ALA A 199 10.04 -1.12 -17.45
CA ALA A 199 10.55 -0.06 -18.32
C ALA A 199 9.66 1.20 -18.38
N GLN A 200 8.40 1.11 -17.94
CA GLN A 200 7.42 2.20 -17.96
C GLN A 200 7.29 2.91 -16.61
N ILE A 201 7.81 2.30 -15.54
CA ILE A 201 7.63 2.79 -14.18
C ILE A 201 8.96 3.34 -13.66
N ASP A 202 9.02 4.65 -13.43
CA ASP A 202 10.09 5.20 -12.61
C ASP A 202 9.82 4.88 -11.14
N PHE A 203 10.44 3.83 -10.61
CA PHE A 203 10.26 3.44 -9.21
C PHE A 203 10.90 4.41 -8.20
N SER A 204 11.77 5.33 -8.64
CA SER A 204 12.45 6.27 -7.74
C SER A 204 11.51 7.31 -7.13
N GLN A 205 10.35 7.51 -7.74
CA GLN A 205 9.33 8.44 -7.25
C GLN A 205 8.45 7.88 -6.11
N TYR A 206 8.53 6.58 -5.83
CA TYR A 206 7.70 5.92 -4.83
C TYR A 206 8.47 5.68 -3.52
N PRO A 207 7.78 5.71 -2.36
CA PRO A 207 8.38 5.35 -1.09
C PRO A 207 9.07 4.00 -1.17
N ALA A 208 10.39 4.02 -0.99
CA ALA A 208 11.14 2.83 -0.61
C ALA A 208 10.78 2.49 0.83
N SER A 209 9.57 1.98 1.08
CA SER A 209 9.40 1.19 2.30
C SER A 209 10.45 0.08 2.21
N SER A 210 11.37 0.07 3.19
CA SER A 210 12.72 -0.50 3.16
C SER A 210 12.83 -2.00 2.83
N ARG A 211 11.73 -2.66 2.46
CA ARG A 211 11.65 -4.05 2.04
C ARG A 211 11.14 -4.29 0.63
N TRP A 212 10.48 -3.33 -0.03
CA TRP A 212 10.08 -3.52 -1.44
C TRP A 212 11.31 -3.71 -2.34
N CYS A 213 12.30 -2.84 -2.18
CA CYS A 213 13.56 -2.92 -2.93
C CYS A 213 14.42 -4.13 -2.50
N SER A 214 14.50 -4.42 -1.20
CA SER A 214 15.33 -5.48 -0.63
C SER A 214 14.81 -6.89 -0.89
N SER A 215 13.47 -7.07 -0.92
CA SER A 215 12.82 -8.35 -1.20
C SER A 215 12.78 -8.64 -2.70
N CYS A 216 12.58 -7.62 -3.56
CA CYS A 216 12.83 -7.75 -4.99
C CYS A 216 14.30 -8.10 -5.23
N MET A 217 15.28 -7.33 -4.78
CA MET A 217 16.69 -7.65 -5.08
C MET A 217 17.16 -9.02 -4.58
N LYS A 218 16.67 -9.51 -3.42
CA LYS A 218 17.02 -10.85 -2.92
C LYS A 218 16.35 -12.00 -3.68
N ARG A 219 15.11 -11.82 -4.17
CA ARG A 219 14.37 -12.87 -4.89
C ARG A 219 14.75 -12.98 -6.38
N TRP A 220 15.36 -11.93 -6.95
CA TRP A 220 15.83 -11.88 -8.34
C TRP A 220 17.23 -12.51 -8.55
N GLY A 221 17.81 -13.14 -7.53
CA GLY A 221 19.10 -13.85 -7.57
C GLY A 221 19.10 -15.21 -8.30
N GLY A 222 18.01 -15.58 -8.96
CA GLY A 222 17.85 -16.82 -9.74
C GLY A 222 18.38 -16.72 -11.18
N SER A 223 19.67 -16.96 -11.33
CA SER A 223 20.41 -17.55 -12.46
C SER A 223 20.29 -17.10 -13.93
N ALA A 224 19.33 -16.30 -14.40
CA ALA A 224 19.27 -15.94 -15.84
C ALA A 224 19.73 -14.51 -16.20
N VAL A 225 19.75 -13.56 -15.25
CA VAL A 225 20.07 -12.14 -15.52
C VAL A 225 21.46 -11.75 -14.97
N ARG A 226 22.37 -12.71 -14.80
CA ARG A 226 23.71 -12.44 -14.25
C ARG A 226 24.75 -11.99 -15.29
N ARG A 227 24.41 -11.89 -16.58
CA ARG A 227 25.42 -11.60 -17.63
C ARG A 227 25.27 -10.29 -18.39
N ALA A 228 24.14 -9.57 -18.32
CA ALA A 228 23.91 -8.43 -19.23
C ALA A 228 23.85 -7.02 -18.61
N ARG A 229 23.72 -6.83 -17.29
CA ARG A 229 23.52 -5.46 -16.71
C ARG A 229 24.32 -5.15 -15.45
N ARG A 230 25.53 -5.70 -15.31
CA ARG A 230 26.42 -5.41 -14.17
C ARG A 230 27.21 -4.09 -14.27
N ARG A 231 26.99 -3.23 -15.28
CA ARG A 231 27.86 -2.04 -15.50
C ARG A 231 27.23 -0.66 -15.43
N THR A 232 25.91 -0.47 -15.42
CA THR A 232 25.40 0.92 -15.60
C THR A 232 24.52 1.46 -14.47
N ILE A 233 23.88 0.62 -13.64
CA ILE A 233 22.93 1.11 -12.62
C ILE A 233 23.43 0.87 -11.18
N CYS A 234 24.13 -0.23 -10.89
CA CYS A 234 24.73 -0.46 -9.56
C CYS A 234 25.96 0.40 -9.24
N GLY A 235 26.60 1.03 -10.25
CA GLY A 235 27.82 1.83 -10.03
C GLY A 235 27.57 3.22 -9.42
N ARG A 236 26.39 3.82 -9.65
CA ARG A 236 26.09 5.20 -9.21
C ARG A 236 25.40 5.32 -7.86
N ILE A 237 24.76 4.26 -7.36
CA ILE A 237 24.09 4.28 -6.05
C ILE A 237 25.07 3.93 -4.92
N VAL A 238 26.03 3.03 -5.16
CA VAL A 238 27.01 2.63 -4.13
C VAL A 238 28.09 3.70 -3.88
N SER A 239 28.39 4.57 -4.85
CA SER A 239 29.41 5.62 -4.69
C SER A 239 28.95 6.82 -3.85
N ARG A 240 27.65 7.02 -3.63
CA ARG A 240 27.11 8.12 -2.80
C ARG A 240 26.81 7.73 -1.35
N CYS A 241 26.80 6.44 -1.01
CA CYS A 241 26.69 5.97 0.38
C CYS A 241 28.04 5.83 1.12
N ARG A 242 29.16 6.26 0.52
CA ARG A 242 30.49 6.22 1.15
C ARG A 242 31.11 7.61 1.41
N ARG A 243 30.33 8.68 1.25
CA ARG A 243 30.69 10.05 1.66
C ARG A 243 29.44 10.79 2.17
N ILE A 244 28.84 10.29 3.24
CA ILE A 244 28.13 11.06 4.29
C ILE A 244 28.35 10.27 5.57
#